data_AF-A0A7C6VYZ7-F1
#
_entry.id   AF-A0A7C6VYZ7-F1
#
_cell.length_a   1.000
_cell.length_b   1.000
_cell.length_c   1.000
_cell.angle_alpha   90.00
_cell.angle_beta   90.00
_cell.angle_gamma   90.00
#
_symmetry.space_group_name_H-M   'P 1'
#
loop_
_entity.id
_entity.type
_entity.pdbx_description
1 polymer ?
#
loop_
_entity_poly.entity_id
_entity_poly.type
_entity_poly.pdbx_seq_one_letter_code
_entity_poly.pdbx_strand_id
1 'polypeptide(L)'
;MKGGDANVRVIEGLGIGSGDLPRIATDVLVALEEILALKEGAVHDDIRRGKTIISDAVVKLGNSFNGLNSQTRAQQQLVASLIEEVSQNRASGAHTNRASVREIADGMSVILQGFMDTLAQVGAQSGGVIAKMEAMTEVVNQTFSLLSNVEMITKQTNLLSLNAFIEAARSGEAGRGFQVVATEMRNLSHSSARLNEQIRVQVEQSRKIVHETRDVVNQMAMRDLNSLVEAKDHADILFAKLGVMNEYISEHLGQVSELTQGIDRSVGLAVQSLQFEDIVGQLLTHADRELGEQEQVLADLRGRLRAFAETAQNGGDTRLALRQLHDGLQAIRRSTLSQKSKAVLQQSMDEGDVELF
;
A
#
# COMPACT_ATOMS: atom_id res chain seq x y z
N MET A 1 -9.01 100.81 -17.86
CA MET A 1 -8.90 100.97 -19.34
C MET A 1 -7.43 101.20 -19.68
N LYS A 2 -6.94 100.62 -20.79
CA LYS A 2 -5.55 100.27 -21.18
C LYS A 2 -5.04 98.97 -20.55
N GLY A 3 -5.26 97.75 -21.03
CA GLY A 3 -5.82 97.27 -22.31
C GLY A 3 -4.81 97.32 -23.46
N GLY A 4 -4.22 96.18 -23.84
CA GLY A 4 -3.77 95.98 -25.24
C GLY A 4 -2.46 95.23 -25.47
N ASP A 5 -1.31 95.74 -25.01
CA ASP A 5 -0.08 95.56 -25.81
C ASP A 5 1.01 94.61 -25.29
N ALA A 6 0.78 93.90 -24.17
CA ALA A 6 1.83 93.05 -23.59
C ALA A 6 1.85 91.59 -24.12
N ASN A 7 0.75 91.11 -24.75
CA ASN A 7 0.63 89.70 -25.16
C ASN A 7 1.02 89.43 -26.63
N VAL A 8 1.33 90.46 -27.42
CA VAL A 8 1.67 90.29 -28.85
C VAL A 8 3.18 90.08 -29.07
N ARG A 9 4.03 90.52 -28.13
CA ARG A 9 5.50 90.51 -28.33
C ARG A 9 6.23 89.22 -27.95
N VAL A 10 5.54 88.20 -27.44
CA VAL A 10 6.16 86.90 -27.12
C VAL A 10 6.04 85.91 -28.29
N ILE A 11 5.23 86.20 -29.31
CA ILE A 11 5.02 85.32 -30.48
C ILE A 11 5.98 85.63 -31.64
N GLU A 12 6.62 86.81 -31.66
CA GLU A 12 7.51 87.23 -32.76
C GLU A 12 8.94 86.65 -32.71
N GLY A 13 9.30 85.86 -31.69
CA GLY A 13 10.64 85.27 -31.53
C GLY A 13 10.85 83.89 -32.20
N LEU A 14 9.79 83.29 -32.72
CA LEU A 14 9.83 82.05 -33.52
C LEU A 14 9.20 82.42 -34.86
N GLY A 15 9.98 82.45 -35.94
CA GLY A 15 9.55 82.84 -37.28
C GLY A 15 8.46 81.93 -37.85
N ILE A 16 7.24 82.06 -37.34
CA ILE A 16 6.04 81.34 -37.71
C ILE A 16 5.05 82.40 -38.15
N GLY A 17 4.78 82.48 -39.46
CA GLY A 17 3.74 83.38 -39.97
C GLY A 17 2.39 83.00 -39.36
N SER A 18 1.49 83.96 -39.17
CA SER A 18 0.15 83.74 -38.62
C SER A 18 -0.71 82.71 -39.39
N GLY A 19 -0.27 82.27 -40.58
CA GLY A 19 -0.85 81.20 -41.38
C GLY A 19 -0.26 79.78 -41.16
N ASP A 20 0.85 79.64 -40.43
CA ASP A 20 1.50 78.33 -40.17
C ASP A 20 0.99 77.66 -38.87
N LEU A 21 0.50 78.44 -37.90
CA LEU A 21 -0.08 77.89 -36.66
C LEU A 21 -1.23 76.89 -36.89
N PRO A 22 -2.20 77.14 -37.80
CA PRO A 22 -3.30 76.20 -38.06
C PRO A 22 -2.80 74.88 -38.63
N ARG A 23 -1.74 74.92 -39.45
CA ARG A 23 -1.18 73.74 -40.10
C ARG A 23 -0.38 72.87 -39.13
N ILE A 24 0.48 73.49 -38.31
CA ILE A 24 1.21 72.80 -37.23
C ILE A 24 0.23 72.20 -36.22
N ALA A 25 -0.84 72.92 -35.86
CA ALA A 25 -1.88 72.39 -34.97
C ALA A 25 -2.56 71.16 -35.57
N THR A 26 -2.83 71.16 -36.88
CA THR A 26 -3.44 70.01 -37.57
C THR A 26 -2.49 68.80 -37.58
N ASP A 27 -1.20 69.00 -37.87
CA ASP A 27 -0.20 67.93 -37.90
C ASP A 27 -0.01 67.28 -36.50
N VAL A 28 0.02 68.09 -35.44
CA VAL A 28 0.11 67.60 -34.05
C VAL A 28 -1.12 66.77 -33.67
N LEU A 29 -2.32 67.18 -34.11
CA LEU A 29 -3.55 66.47 -33.77
C LEU A 29 -3.68 65.15 -34.55
N VAL A 30 -3.21 65.09 -35.80
CA VAL A 30 -3.12 63.84 -36.57
C VAL A 30 -2.11 62.87 -35.93
N ALA A 31 -0.94 63.36 -35.51
CA ALA A 31 0.04 62.53 -34.80
C ALA A 31 -0.52 62.00 -33.46
N LEU A 32 -1.28 62.82 -32.73
CA LEU A 32 -1.99 62.38 -31.53
C LEU A 32 -3.04 61.31 -31.85
N GLU A 33 -3.78 61.44 -32.95
CA GLU A 33 -4.74 60.43 -33.40
C GLU A 33 -4.06 59.08 -33.70
N GLU A 34 -2.93 59.10 -34.43
CA GLU A 34 -2.15 57.91 -34.75
C GLU A 34 -1.57 57.24 -33.49
N ILE A 35 -1.07 58.03 -32.54
CA ILE A 35 -0.54 57.52 -31.26
C ILE A 35 -1.65 56.90 -30.40
N LEU A 36 -2.84 57.52 -30.36
CA LEU A 36 -3.98 57.02 -29.59
C LEU A 36 -4.57 55.74 -30.22
N ALA A 37 -4.44 55.56 -31.53
CA ALA A 37 -4.92 54.36 -32.24
C ALA A 37 -4.02 53.12 -32.09
N LEU A 38 -2.77 53.27 -31.63
CA LEU A 38 -1.78 52.18 -31.54
C LEU A 38 -1.96 51.24 -30.35
N LYS A 39 -2.90 51.52 -29.44
CA LYS A 39 -3.16 50.68 -28.25
C LYS A 39 -4.65 50.41 -28.07
N GLU A 40 -5.17 49.34 -28.68
CA GLU A 40 -6.53 48.87 -28.36
C GLU A 40 -6.69 47.35 -28.56
N GLY A 41 -7.55 46.74 -27.72
CA GLY A 41 -8.08 45.38 -27.86
C GLY A 41 -7.35 44.27 -27.08
N ALA A 42 -6.02 44.24 -27.11
CA ALA A 42 -5.26 43.11 -26.55
C ALA A 42 -5.42 42.95 -25.03
N VAL A 43 -5.54 44.05 -24.27
CA VAL A 43 -5.59 44.01 -22.80
C VAL A 43 -6.92 43.46 -22.28
N HIS A 44 -8.05 43.82 -22.89
CA HIS A 44 -9.36 43.25 -22.56
C HIS A 44 -9.41 41.74 -22.84
N ASP A 45 -8.88 41.32 -23.99
CA ASP A 45 -8.81 39.90 -24.32
C ASP A 45 -7.88 39.13 -23.38
N ASP A 46 -6.81 39.75 -22.91
CA ASP A 46 -5.89 39.15 -21.94
C ASP A 46 -6.51 39.07 -20.53
N ILE A 47 -7.28 40.08 -20.09
CA ILE A 47 -8.02 40.04 -18.82
C ILE A 47 -9.13 38.98 -18.87
N ARG A 48 -9.90 38.92 -19.96
CA ARG A 48 -10.95 37.92 -20.15
C ARG A 48 -10.39 36.51 -20.22
N ARG A 49 -9.25 36.32 -20.91
CA ARG A 49 -8.50 35.05 -20.90
C ARG A 49 -8.00 34.71 -19.51
N GLY A 50 -7.40 35.65 -18.80
CA GLY A 50 -6.94 35.48 -17.42
C GLY A 50 -8.06 35.05 -16.47
N LYS A 51 -9.22 35.72 -16.53
CA LYS A 51 -10.42 35.37 -15.76
C LYS A 51 -10.89 33.94 -16.04
N THR A 52 -10.90 33.54 -17.31
CA THR A 52 -11.34 32.19 -17.71
C THR A 52 -10.37 31.12 -17.20
N ILE A 53 -9.06 31.35 -17.30
CA ILE A 53 -8.02 30.43 -16.84
C ILE A 53 -8.09 30.26 -15.31
N ILE A 54 -8.25 31.37 -14.57
CA ILE A 54 -8.34 31.34 -13.11
C ILE A 54 -9.59 30.58 -12.67
N SER A 55 -10.74 30.86 -13.27
CA SER A 55 -11.99 30.18 -12.90
C SER A 55 -11.94 28.69 -13.22
N ASP A 56 -11.42 28.29 -14.38
CA ASP A 56 -11.24 26.87 -14.73
C ASP A 56 -10.25 26.17 -13.77
N ALA A 57 -9.14 26.83 -13.41
CA ALA A 57 -8.19 26.30 -12.43
C ALA A 57 -8.81 26.11 -11.05
N VAL A 58 -9.64 27.05 -10.60
CA VAL A 58 -10.30 26.99 -9.30
C VAL A 58 -11.37 25.91 -9.25
N VAL A 59 -12.18 25.76 -10.30
CA VAL A 59 -13.15 24.65 -10.39
C VAL A 59 -12.43 23.30 -10.35
N LYS A 60 -11.30 23.15 -11.07
CA LYS A 60 -10.49 21.92 -11.04
C LYS A 60 -9.90 21.65 -9.66
N LEU A 61 -9.36 22.67 -9.00
CA LEU A 61 -8.83 22.56 -7.63
C LEU A 61 -9.94 22.20 -6.63
N GLY A 62 -11.10 22.84 -6.71
CA GLY A 62 -12.26 22.54 -5.86
C GLY A 62 -12.73 21.09 -6.01
N ASN A 63 -12.82 20.59 -7.25
CA ASN A 63 -13.14 19.18 -7.49
C ASN A 63 -12.07 18.23 -6.92
N SER A 64 -10.79 18.58 -7.08
CA SER A 64 -9.67 17.79 -6.55
C SER A 64 -9.68 17.74 -5.01
N PHE A 65 -9.88 18.87 -4.34
CA PHE A 65 -9.95 18.92 -2.88
C PHE A 65 -11.17 18.20 -2.32
N ASN A 66 -12.33 18.30 -2.97
CA ASN A 66 -13.51 17.53 -2.58
C ASN A 66 -13.29 16.02 -2.74
N GLY A 67 -12.64 15.59 -3.83
CA GLY A 67 -12.23 14.20 -4.03
C GLY A 67 -11.26 13.72 -2.94
N LEU A 68 -10.24 14.53 -2.63
CA LEU A 68 -9.26 14.23 -1.59
C LEU A 68 -9.90 14.15 -0.20
N ASN A 69 -10.85 15.04 0.13
CA ASN A 69 -11.62 15.00 1.38
C ASN A 69 -12.43 13.70 1.50
N SER A 70 -13.13 13.30 0.44
CA SER A 70 -13.88 12.04 0.40
C SER A 70 -12.97 10.82 0.60
N GLN A 71 -11.83 10.78 -0.10
CA GLN A 71 -10.84 9.70 0.04
C GLN A 71 -10.22 9.66 1.44
N THR A 72 -9.93 10.83 2.02
CA THR A 72 -9.41 10.96 3.40
C THR A 72 -10.40 10.42 4.43
N ARG A 73 -11.69 10.71 4.29
CA ARG A 73 -12.75 10.17 5.15
C ARG A 73 -12.90 8.66 5.03
N ALA A 74 -12.86 8.13 3.80
CA ALA A 74 -12.88 6.69 3.59
C ALA A 74 -11.66 6.00 4.21
N GLN A 75 -10.48 6.60 4.08
CA GLN A 75 -9.25 6.12 4.71
C GLN A 75 -9.35 6.15 6.24
N GLN A 76 -9.90 7.20 6.84
CA GLN A 76 -10.17 7.28 8.28
C GLN A 76 -11.07 6.15 8.77
N GLN A 77 -12.14 5.83 8.04
CA GLN A 77 -13.03 4.72 8.40
C GLN A 77 -12.32 3.37 8.35
N LEU A 78 -11.51 3.12 7.31
CA LEU A 78 -10.72 1.89 7.20
C LEU A 78 -9.71 1.78 8.33
N VAL A 79 -8.98 2.84 8.63
CA VAL A 79 -8.01 2.88 9.74
C VAL A 79 -8.69 2.66 11.08
N ALA A 80 -9.85 3.28 11.31
CA ALA A 80 -10.64 3.06 12.53
C ALA A 80 -11.08 1.59 12.66
N SER A 81 -11.57 0.98 11.58
CA SER A 81 -11.95 -0.44 11.60
C SER A 81 -10.76 -1.38 11.82
N LEU A 82 -9.59 -1.06 11.26
CA LEU A 82 -8.37 -1.84 11.44
C LEU A 82 -7.82 -1.69 12.86
N ILE A 83 -7.86 -0.48 13.43
CA ILE A 83 -7.51 -0.24 14.82
C ILE A 83 -8.45 -1.04 15.71
N GLU A 84 -9.76 -0.98 15.47
CA GLU A 84 -10.75 -1.75 16.22
C GLU A 84 -10.50 -3.26 16.11
N GLU A 85 -10.20 -3.79 14.93
CA GLU A 85 -9.85 -5.21 14.73
C GLU A 85 -8.57 -5.62 15.49
N VAL A 86 -7.56 -4.77 15.48
CA VAL A 86 -6.28 -5.02 16.18
C VAL A 86 -6.42 -4.82 17.70
N SER A 87 -7.31 -3.93 18.16
CA SER A 87 -7.45 -3.52 19.57
C SER A 87 -8.62 -4.15 20.33
N GLN A 88 -9.69 -4.64 19.68
CA GLN A 88 -10.77 -5.44 20.30
C GLN A 88 -10.27 -6.74 20.92
N ASN A 89 -8.99 -7.07 20.72
CA ASN A 89 -8.23 -8.08 21.44
C ASN A 89 -8.09 -7.84 22.97
N ARG A 90 -8.63 -6.73 23.54
CA ARG A 90 -8.55 -6.45 25.00
C ARG A 90 -9.86 -6.49 25.78
N ALA A 91 -11.03 -6.40 25.16
CA ALA A 91 -12.28 -6.35 25.91
C ALA A 91 -13.50 -6.69 25.04
N SER A 92 -13.91 -7.97 25.00
CA SER A 92 -15.33 -8.41 25.09
C SER A 92 -15.51 -9.85 24.61
N GLY A 93 -16.04 -10.69 25.50
CA GLY A 93 -16.47 -12.05 25.21
C GLY A 93 -17.80 -12.13 24.47
N ALA A 94 -17.89 -11.57 23.27
CA ALA A 94 -19.06 -11.72 22.42
C ALA A 94 -18.66 -12.21 21.02
N HIS A 95 -19.12 -13.43 20.73
CA HIS A 95 -18.98 -14.16 19.48
C HIS A 95 -19.13 -13.29 18.21
N THR A 96 -18.01 -12.88 17.61
CA THR A 96 -17.95 -12.50 16.20
C THR A 96 -16.85 -13.32 15.52
N ASN A 97 -17.27 -14.01 14.46
CA ASN A 97 -16.61 -15.14 13.82
C ASN A 97 -15.39 -14.74 12.95
N ARG A 98 -14.34 -14.15 13.55
CA ARG A 98 -13.06 -13.84 12.90
C ARG A 98 -11.92 -13.97 13.90
N ALA A 99 -11.25 -15.12 13.88
CA ALA A 99 -10.23 -15.52 14.86
C ALA A 99 -9.08 -14.51 14.94
N SER A 100 -8.85 -13.95 16.12
CA SER A 100 -7.70 -13.10 16.39
C SER A 100 -6.41 -13.91 16.36
N VAL A 101 -5.27 -13.26 16.11
CA VAL A 101 -3.93 -13.88 16.18
C VAL A 101 -3.72 -14.63 17.50
N ARG A 102 -4.31 -14.12 18.60
CA ARG A 102 -4.23 -14.74 19.93
C ARG A 102 -5.06 -16.02 20.03
N GLU A 103 -6.26 -16.03 19.47
CA GLU A 103 -7.11 -17.24 19.44
C GLU A 103 -6.47 -18.35 18.58
N ILE A 104 -5.83 -17.97 17.47
CA ILE A 104 -5.04 -18.90 16.65
C ILE A 104 -3.85 -19.43 17.46
N ALA A 105 -3.16 -18.57 18.22
CA ALA A 105 -2.06 -18.97 19.09
C ALA A 105 -2.49 -19.94 20.20
N ASP A 106 -3.58 -19.61 20.90
CA ASP A 106 -4.14 -20.44 21.96
C ASP A 106 -4.64 -21.78 21.39
N GLY A 107 -5.35 -21.75 20.27
CA GLY A 107 -5.82 -22.97 19.58
C GLY A 107 -4.67 -23.87 19.12
N MET A 108 -3.62 -23.30 18.53
CA MET A 108 -2.42 -24.05 18.14
C MET A 108 -1.69 -24.61 19.36
N SER A 109 -1.60 -23.84 20.46
CA SER A 109 -0.99 -24.30 21.71
C SER A 109 -1.71 -25.53 22.27
N VAL A 110 -3.05 -25.52 22.27
CA VAL A 110 -3.87 -26.67 22.66
C VAL A 110 -3.64 -27.88 21.74
N ILE A 111 -3.58 -27.66 20.43
CA ILE A 111 -3.31 -28.73 19.45
C ILE A 111 -1.92 -29.33 19.69
N LEU A 112 -0.89 -28.50 19.85
CA LEU A 112 0.49 -28.96 20.12
C LEU A 112 0.57 -29.71 21.44
N GLN A 113 -0.14 -29.27 22.48
CA GLN A 113 -0.22 -29.96 23.75
C GLN A 113 -0.86 -31.35 23.58
N GLY A 114 -1.98 -31.45 22.85
CA GLY A 114 -2.61 -32.73 22.55
C GLY A 114 -1.73 -33.68 21.72
N PHE A 115 -0.93 -33.14 20.80
CA PHE A 115 0.09 -33.91 20.08
C PHE A 115 1.20 -34.41 20.99
N MET A 116 1.67 -33.59 21.94
CA MET A 116 2.66 -34.01 22.94
C MET A 116 2.13 -35.15 23.82
N ASP A 117 0.88 -35.06 24.26
CA ASP A 117 0.24 -36.11 25.07
C ASP A 117 0.10 -37.42 24.26
N THR A 118 -0.29 -37.32 23.00
CA THR A 118 -0.38 -38.46 22.08
C THR A 118 0.99 -39.11 21.89
N LEU A 119 2.04 -38.33 21.71
CA LEU A 119 3.40 -38.84 21.61
C LEU A 119 3.89 -39.49 22.90
N ALA A 120 3.59 -38.91 24.06
CA ALA A 120 3.95 -39.51 25.34
C ALA A 120 3.31 -40.90 25.46
N GLN A 121 2.06 -41.03 24.99
CA GLN A 121 1.37 -42.31 24.91
C GLN A 121 2.03 -43.28 23.92
N VAL A 122 2.42 -42.81 22.73
CA VAL A 122 3.18 -43.61 21.75
C VAL A 122 4.52 -44.06 22.31
N GLY A 123 5.25 -43.18 23.01
CA GLY A 123 6.51 -43.51 23.68
C GLY A 123 6.34 -44.59 24.74
N ALA A 124 5.28 -44.50 25.56
CA ALA A 124 4.94 -45.53 26.52
C ALA A 124 4.57 -46.87 25.85
N GLN A 125 3.81 -46.83 24.75
CA GLN A 125 3.49 -48.03 23.97
C GLN A 125 4.73 -48.66 23.34
N SER A 126 5.64 -47.86 22.77
CA SER A 126 6.93 -48.31 22.22
C SER A 126 7.77 -48.99 23.30
N GLY A 127 7.81 -48.45 24.52
CA GLY A 127 8.44 -49.12 25.67
C GLY A 127 7.84 -50.49 25.97
N GLY A 128 6.51 -50.61 25.91
CA GLY A 128 5.82 -51.89 26.04
C GLY A 128 6.14 -52.89 24.91
N VAL A 129 6.29 -52.42 23.67
CA VAL A 129 6.70 -53.27 22.54
C VAL A 129 8.14 -53.75 22.72
N ILE A 130 9.05 -52.89 23.15
CA ILE A 130 10.45 -53.26 23.44
C ILE A 130 10.52 -54.35 24.51
N ALA A 131 9.75 -54.23 25.60
CA ALA A 131 9.69 -55.26 26.65
C ALA A 131 9.18 -56.61 26.12
N LYS A 132 8.18 -56.61 25.22
CA LYS A 132 7.70 -57.84 24.57
C LYS A 132 8.74 -58.46 23.64
N MET A 133 9.51 -57.64 22.92
CA MET A 133 10.60 -58.12 22.07
C MET A 133 11.72 -58.76 22.91
N GLU A 134 12.04 -58.20 24.08
CA GLU A 134 13.02 -58.76 25.00
C GLU A 134 12.56 -60.12 25.56
N ALA A 135 11.28 -60.24 25.92
CA ALA A 135 10.69 -61.53 26.28
C ALA A 135 10.73 -62.54 25.10
N MET A 136 10.54 -62.07 23.86
CA MET A 136 10.63 -62.93 22.68
C MET A 136 12.07 -63.39 22.40
N THR A 137 13.06 -62.54 22.65
CA THR A 137 14.49 -62.93 22.62
C THR A 137 14.77 -64.06 23.61
N GLU A 138 14.21 -63.99 24.81
CA GLU A 138 14.36 -65.06 25.81
C GLU A 138 13.73 -66.38 25.33
N VAL A 139 12.52 -66.34 24.77
CA VAL A 139 11.87 -67.53 24.18
C VAL A 139 12.70 -68.14 23.04
N VAL A 140 13.29 -67.29 22.19
CA VAL A 140 14.19 -67.73 21.11
C VAL A 140 15.45 -68.41 21.68
N ASN A 141 16.06 -67.84 22.72
CA ASN A 141 17.22 -68.44 23.39
C ASN A 141 16.90 -69.80 24.03
N GLN A 142 15.74 -69.91 24.69
CA GLN A 142 15.25 -71.17 25.24
C GLN A 142 15.03 -72.22 24.13
N THR A 143 14.51 -71.79 22.99
CA THR A 143 14.34 -72.66 21.81
C THR A 143 15.69 -73.18 21.31
N PHE A 144 16.73 -72.35 21.25
CA PHE A 144 18.09 -72.82 20.93
C PHE A 144 18.61 -73.87 21.91
N SER A 145 18.35 -73.71 23.21
CA SER A 145 18.70 -74.73 24.21
C SER A 145 17.99 -76.05 23.97
N LEU A 146 16.70 -76.03 23.61
CA LEU A 146 15.93 -77.24 23.28
C LEU A 146 16.48 -77.92 22.03
N LEU A 147 16.79 -77.16 20.97
CA LEU A 147 17.38 -77.69 19.75
C LEU A 147 18.75 -78.34 20.01
N SER A 148 19.57 -77.77 20.90
CA SER A 148 20.85 -78.36 21.33
C SER A 148 20.63 -79.70 22.05
N ASN A 149 19.60 -79.81 22.88
CA ASN A 149 19.26 -81.06 23.56
C ASN A 149 18.76 -82.12 22.56
N VAL A 150 17.92 -81.73 21.60
CA VAL A 150 17.46 -82.62 20.51
C VAL A 150 18.64 -83.11 19.68
N GLU A 151 19.61 -82.26 19.39
CA GLU A 151 20.83 -82.64 18.67
C GLU A 151 21.63 -83.70 19.45
N MET A 152 21.77 -83.52 20.76
CA MET A 152 22.43 -84.48 21.65
C MET A 152 21.71 -85.84 21.65
N ILE A 153 20.38 -85.84 21.81
CA ILE A 153 19.56 -87.06 21.76
C ILE A 153 19.74 -87.74 20.41
N THR A 154 19.66 -86.99 19.31
CA THR A 154 19.79 -87.54 17.96
C THR A 154 21.16 -88.18 17.72
N LYS A 155 22.24 -87.56 18.22
CA LYS A 155 23.60 -88.14 18.18
C LYS A 155 23.70 -89.42 19.00
N GLN A 156 23.11 -89.44 20.20
CA GLN A 156 23.07 -90.63 21.05
C GLN A 156 22.27 -91.76 20.38
N THR A 157 21.08 -91.49 19.85
CA THR A 157 20.27 -92.48 19.14
C THR A 157 20.99 -93.04 17.92
N ASN A 158 21.70 -92.19 17.16
CA ASN A 158 22.52 -92.64 16.05
C ASN A 158 23.64 -93.60 16.51
N LEU A 159 24.34 -93.28 17.61
CA LEU A 159 25.36 -94.16 18.18
C LEU A 159 24.78 -95.49 18.69
N LEU A 160 23.63 -95.45 19.38
CA LEU A 160 22.89 -96.65 19.82
C LEU A 160 22.48 -97.52 18.63
N SER A 161 21.92 -96.92 17.57
CA SER A 161 21.52 -97.62 16.36
C SER A 161 22.71 -98.25 15.64
N LEU A 162 23.88 -97.59 15.65
CA LEU A 162 25.10 -98.12 15.07
C LEU A 162 25.60 -99.33 15.86
N ASN A 163 25.62 -99.25 17.20
CA ASN A 163 25.99 -100.37 18.05
C ASN A 163 25.03 -101.56 17.86
N ALA A 164 23.72 -101.30 17.78
CA ALA A 164 22.72 -102.32 17.50
C ALA A 164 22.90 -102.95 16.11
N PHE A 165 23.24 -102.15 15.09
CA PHE A 165 23.53 -102.64 13.74
C PHE A 165 24.76 -103.56 13.73
N ILE A 166 25.82 -103.19 14.44
CA ILE A 166 27.05 -103.99 14.56
C ILE A 166 26.75 -105.33 15.26
N GLU A 167 26.00 -105.32 16.36
CA GLU A 167 25.69 -106.55 17.11
C GLU A 167 24.71 -107.46 16.35
N ALA A 168 23.76 -106.88 15.61
CA ALA A 168 22.88 -107.61 14.70
C ALA A 168 23.67 -108.30 13.57
N ALA A 169 24.66 -107.61 12.98
CA ALA A 169 25.55 -108.21 11.98
C ALA A 169 26.41 -109.34 12.58
N ARG A 170 26.84 -109.22 13.84
CA ARG A 170 27.63 -110.23 14.56
C ARG A 170 26.84 -111.52 14.82
N SER A 171 25.54 -111.41 15.03
CA SER A 171 24.63 -112.54 15.28
C SER A 171 24.25 -113.33 14.01
N GLY A 172 24.77 -112.96 12.84
CA GLY A 172 24.57 -113.69 11.58
C GLY A 172 23.10 -113.76 11.16
N GLU A 173 22.61 -114.96 10.78
CA GLU A 173 21.23 -115.13 10.30
C GLU A 173 20.17 -114.80 11.35
N ALA A 174 20.44 -115.06 12.63
CA ALA A 174 19.52 -114.75 13.73
C ALA A 174 19.33 -113.24 13.96
N GLY A 175 20.26 -112.41 13.47
CA GLY A 175 20.26 -110.95 13.64
C GLY A 175 19.61 -110.15 12.50
N ARG A 176 19.22 -110.77 11.37
CA ARG A 176 18.72 -110.04 10.18
C ARG A 176 17.54 -109.11 10.48
N GLY A 177 16.60 -109.53 11.31
CA GLY A 177 15.46 -108.69 11.71
C GLY A 177 15.87 -107.45 12.52
N PHE A 178 16.81 -107.61 13.45
CA PHE A 178 17.38 -106.51 14.23
C PHE A 178 18.19 -105.54 13.37
N GLN A 179 18.86 -106.05 12.33
CA GLN A 179 19.65 -105.23 11.43
C GLN A 179 18.78 -104.26 10.61
N VAL A 180 17.58 -104.70 10.18
CA VAL A 180 16.61 -103.82 9.50
C VAL A 180 16.13 -102.72 10.44
N VAL A 181 15.75 -103.07 11.68
CA VAL A 181 15.30 -102.09 12.69
C VAL A 181 16.41 -101.09 13.04
N ALA A 182 17.65 -101.54 13.21
CA ALA A 182 18.79 -100.67 13.50
C ALA A 182 19.09 -99.71 12.34
N THR A 183 18.96 -100.17 11.09
CA THR A 183 19.11 -99.32 9.90
C THR A 183 18.02 -98.25 9.85
N GLU A 184 16.77 -98.62 10.16
CA GLU A 184 15.66 -97.68 10.18
C GLU A 184 15.81 -96.63 11.30
N MET A 185 16.24 -97.04 12.50
CA MET A 185 16.55 -96.10 13.59
C MET A 185 17.68 -95.13 13.22
N ARG A 186 18.68 -95.60 12.48
CA ARG A 186 19.80 -94.76 12.01
C ARG A 186 19.32 -93.74 10.98
N ASN A 187 18.49 -94.17 10.02
CA ASN A 187 17.88 -93.27 9.04
C ASN A 187 16.97 -92.23 9.70
N LEU A 188 16.16 -92.64 10.69
CA LEU A 188 15.33 -91.75 11.48
C LEU A 188 16.17 -90.71 12.22
N SER A 189 17.28 -91.13 12.84
CA SER A 189 18.22 -90.21 13.52
C SER A 189 18.83 -89.19 12.55
N HIS A 190 19.25 -89.61 11.36
CA HIS A 190 19.74 -88.68 10.33
C HIS A 190 18.67 -87.68 9.87
N SER A 191 17.43 -88.14 9.66
CA SER A 191 16.31 -87.25 9.32
C SER A 191 15.99 -86.27 10.46
N SER A 192 16.01 -86.72 11.71
CA SER A 192 15.83 -85.86 12.89
C SER A 192 16.94 -84.80 12.99
N ALA A 193 18.19 -85.15 12.72
CA ALA A 193 19.30 -84.19 12.72
C ALA A 193 19.12 -83.12 11.65
N ARG A 194 18.70 -83.53 10.43
CA ARG A 194 18.44 -82.59 9.33
C ARG A 194 17.28 -81.65 9.65
N LEU A 195 16.19 -82.18 10.21
CA LEU A 195 15.04 -81.38 10.64
C LEU A 195 15.43 -80.39 11.75
N ASN A 196 16.23 -80.83 12.72
CA ASN A 196 16.72 -79.98 13.81
C ASN A 196 17.55 -78.80 13.28
N GLU A 197 18.40 -79.04 12.28
CA GLU A 197 19.18 -77.97 11.62
C GLU A 197 18.28 -76.99 10.85
N GLN A 198 17.27 -77.48 10.14
CA GLN A 198 16.30 -76.62 9.46
C GLN A 198 15.54 -75.72 10.45
N ILE A 199 15.11 -76.27 11.59
CA ILE A 199 14.46 -75.49 12.65
C ILE A 199 15.45 -74.45 13.22
N ARG A 200 16.72 -74.82 13.41
CA ARG A 200 17.77 -73.92 13.93
C ARG A 200 17.97 -72.71 13.03
N VAL A 201 18.03 -72.90 11.71
CA VAL A 201 18.11 -71.80 10.73
C VAL A 201 16.90 -70.89 10.83
N GLN A 202 15.70 -71.45 10.97
CA GLN A 202 14.47 -70.66 11.05
C GLN A 202 14.38 -69.84 12.34
N VAL A 203 14.80 -70.42 13.47
CA VAL A 203 14.86 -69.74 14.77
C VAL A 203 15.92 -68.63 14.77
N GLU A 204 17.05 -68.84 14.10
CA GLU A 204 18.07 -67.81 13.90
C GLU A 204 17.54 -66.63 13.08
N GLN A 205 16.76 -66.92 12.03
CA GLN A 205 16.08 -65.88 11.26
C GLN A 205 15.04 -65.12 12.12
N SER A 206 14.28 -65.80 12.96
CA SER A 206 13.38 -65.16 13.92
C SER A 206 14.14 -64.26 14.91
N ARG A 207 15.31 -64.70 15.41
CA ARG A 207 16.17 -63.89 16.29
C ARG A 207 16.54 -62.57 15.63
N LYS A 208 16.99 -62.63 14.37
CA LYS A 208 17.37 -61.46 13.59
C LYS A 208 16.20 -60.49 13.42
N ILE A 209 15.02 -60.98 13.04
CA ILE A 209 13.82 -60.15 12.86
C ILE A 209 13.41 -59.45 14.16
N VAL A 210 13.46 -60.15 15.30
CA VAL A 210 13.15 -59.56 16.62
C VAL A 210 14.13 -58.43 16.94
N HIS A 211 15.43 -58.62 16.68
CA HIS A 211 16.44 -57.60 16.94
C HIS A 211 16.25 -56.37 16.04
N GLU A 212 16.06 -56.57 14.74
CA GLU A 212 15.81 -55.49 13.78
C GLU A 212 14.53 -54.71 14.14
N THR A 213 13.47 -55.42 14.55
CA THR A 213 12.20 -54.80 14.96
C THR A 213 12.39 -53.94 16.21
N ARG A 214 13.16 -54.42 17.20
CA ARG A 214 13.49 -53.65 18.42
C ARG A 214 14.21 -52.35 18.06
N ASP A 215 15.19 -52.40 17.17
CA ASP A 215 15.99 -51.23 16.79
C ASP A 215 15.13 -50.19 16.06
N VAL A 216 14.27 -50.62 15.13
CA VAL A 216 13.34 -49.74 14.41
C VAL A 216 12.36 -49.05 15.37
N VAL A 217 11.75 -49.78 16.30
CA VAL A 217 10.82 -49.21 17.29
C VAL A 217 11.50 -48.18 18.18
N ASN A 218 12.74 -48.45 18.62
CA ASN A 218 13.49 -47.53 19.46
C ASN A 218 13.87 -46.24 18.69
N GLN A 219 14.32 -46.36 17.45
CA GLN A 219 14.64 -45.20 16.61
C GLN A 219 13.41 -44.36 16.28
N MET A 220 12.27 -45.01 15.99
CA MET A 220 11.00 -44.33 15.71
C MET A 220 10.56 -43.46 16.89
N ALA A 221 10.55 -44.02 18.11
CA ALA A 221 10.15 -43.29 19.31
C ALA A 221 11.03 -42.05 19.56
N MET A 222 12.36 -42.16 19.39
CA MET A 222 13.28 -41.04 19.58
C MET A 222 13.11 -39.95 18.52
N ARG A 223 12.95 -40.34 17.25
CA ARG A 223 12.84 -39.40 16.13
C ARG A 223 11.55 -38.59 16.19
N ASP A 224 10.44 -39.25 16.53
CA ASP A 224 9.13 -38.60 16.61
C ASP A 224 9.07 -37.57 17.74
N LEU A 225 9.66 -37.90 18.91
CA LEU A 225 9.79 -36.97 20.02
C LEU A 225 10.61 -35.74 19.64
N ASN A 226 11.78 -35.94 19.01
CA ASN A 226 12.66 -34.81 18.68
C ASN A 226 12.02 -33.88 17.64
N SER A 227 11.38 -34.44 16.62
CA SER A 227 10.73 -33.66 15.55
C SER A 227 9.59 -32.79 16.07
N LEU A 228 8.87 -33.24 17.10
CA LEU A 228 7.76 -32.50 17.69
C LEU A 228 8.21 -31.43 18.69
N VAL A 229 9.31 -31.65 19.40
CA VAL A 229 9.96 -30.58 20.19
C VAL A 229 10.41 -29.45 19.27
N GLU A 230 11.05 -29.76 18.14
CA GLU A 230 11.43 -28.75 17.15
C GLU A 230 10.21 -28.01 16.57
N ALA A 231 9.12 -28.74 16.26
CA ALA A 231 7.89 -28.13 15.76
C ALA A 231 7.24 -27.18 16.79
N LYS A 232 7.29 -27.53 18.08
CA LYS A 232 6.82 -26.69 19.18
C LYS A 232 7.66 -25.42 19.30
N ASP A 233 8.98 -25.53 19.33
CA ASP A 233 9.88 -24.38 19.40
C ASP A 233 9.68 -23.43 18.22
N HIS A 234 9.51 -23.96 17.01
CA HIS A 234 9.20 -23.18 15.82
C HIS A 234 7.86 -22.45 15.95
N ALA A 235 6.83 -23.10 16.49
CA ALA A 235 5.54 -22.47 16.73
C ALA A 235 5.64 -21.34 17.76
N ASP A 236 6.34 -21.56 18.88
CA ASP A 236 6.54 -20.56 19.92
C ASP A 236 7.26 -19.31 19.36
N ILE A 237 8.29 -19.49 18.52
CA ILE A 237 8.98 -18.40 17.82
C ILE A 237 8.03 -17.64 16.88
N LEU A 238 7.21 -18.36 16.10
CA LEU A 238 6.25 -17.75 15.18
C LEU A 238 5.22 -16.90 15.93
N PHE A 239 4.73 -17.36 17.08
CA PHE A 239 3.77 -16.61 17.89
C PHE A 239 4.39 -15.37 18.55
N ALA A 240 5.62 -15.47 19.04
CA ALA A 240 6.34 -14.29 19.52
C ALA A 240 6.47 -13.24 18.41
N LYS A 241 6.81 -13.68 17.19
CA LYS A 241 6.95 -12.79 16.02
C LYS A 241 5.63 -12.18 15.57
N LEU A 242 4.54 -12.94 15.64
CA LEU A 242 3.18 -12.43 15.40
C LEU A 242 2.76 -11.37 16.42
N GLY A 243 3.13 -11.55 17.70
CA GLY A 243 2.90 -10.55 18.75
C GLY A 243 3.59 -9.23 18.43
N VAL A 244 4.88 -9.27 18.09
CA VAL A 244 5.66 -8.08 17.69
C VAL A 244 5.06 -7.44 16.42
N MET A 245 4.65 -8.24 15.45
CA MET A 245 4.02 -7.73 14.22
C MET A 245 2.70 -7.02 14.49
N ASN A 246 1.90 -7.49 15.45
CA ASN A 246 0.65 -6.85 15.81
C ASN A 246 0.87 -5.49 16.49
N GLU A 247 1.90 -5.38 17.33
CA GLU A 247 2.30 -4.11 17.93
C GLU A 247 2.83 -3.12 16.89
N TYR A 248 3.67 -3.60 15.96
CA TYR A 248 4.15 -2.83 14.80
C TYR A 248 2.99 -2.30 13.92
N ILE A 249 1.99 -3.14 13.64
CA ILE A 249 0.79 -2.73 12.89
C ILE A 249 -0.01 -1.68 13.68
N SER A 250 -0.18 -1.87 14.99
CA SER A 250 -0.89 -0.92 15.85
C SER A 250 -0.24 0.47 15.84
N GLU A 251 1.08 0.52 15.97
CA GLU A 251 1.86 1.76 15.93
C GLU A 251 1.68 2.47 14.59
N HIS A 252 1.84 1.74 13.48
CA HIS A 252 1.68 2.33 12.15
C HIS A 252 0.24 2.76 11.84
N LEU A 253 -0.77 2.04 12.31
CA LEU A 253 -2.16 2.51 12.20
C LEU A 253 -2.36 3.82 12.96
N GLY A 254 -1.72 3.99 14.12
CA GLY A 254 -1.67 5.27 14.84
C GLY A 254 -1.05 6.40 14.00
N GLN A 255 0.13 6.15 13.41
CA GLN A 255 0.80 7.12 12.53
C GLN A 255 -0.03 7.49 11.30
N VAL A 256 -0.67 6.49 10.65
CA VAL A 256 -1.57 6.74 9.51
C VAL A 256 -2.76 7.58 9.94
N SER A 257 -3.33 7.33 11.12
CA SER A 257 -4.44 8.14 11.66
C SER A 257 -4.02 9.61 11.84
N GLU A 258 -2.86 9.86 12.42
CA GLU A 258 -2.32 11.22 12.61
C GLU A 258 -2.05 11.92 11.27
N LEU A 259 -1.42 11.23 10.32
CA LEU A 259 -1.19 11.73 8.96
C LEU A 259 -2.52 12.07 8.27
N THR A 260 -3.55 11.24 8.44
CA THR A 260 -4.86 11.47 7.82
C THR A 260 -5.55 12.70 8.42
N GLN A 261 -5.41 12.95 9.72
CA GLN A 261 -5.86 14.21 10.36
C GLN A 261 -5.06 15.44 9.87
N GLY A 262 -3.76 15.26 9.58
CA GLY A 262 -2.93 16.29 8.95
C GLY A 262 -3.40 16.66 7.53
N ILE A 263 -3.75 15.65 6.73
CA ILE A 263 -4.32 15.84 5.39
C ILE A 263 -5.66 16.57 5.49
N ASP A 264 -6.56 16.15 6.38
CA ASP A 264 -7.88 16.79 6.56
C ASP A 264 -7.76 18.29 6.86
N ARG A 265 -6.86 18.66 7.79
CA ARG A 265 -6.55 20.07 8.09
C ARG A 265 -5.99 20.83 6.87
N SER A 266 -5.08 20.21 6.13
CA SER A 266 -4.46 20.81 4.95
C SER A 266 -5.46 21.03 3.82
N VAL A 267 -6.37 20.08 3.61
CA VAL A 267 -7.47 20.21 2.65
C VAL A 267 -8.42 21.31 3.08
N GLY A 268 -8.77 21.41 4.37
CA GLY A 268 -9.59 22.49 4.91
C GLY A 268 -8.99 23.88 4.61
N LEU A 269 -7.70 24.08 4.88
CA LEU A 269 -6.99 25.33 4.57
C LEU A 269 -6.94 25.62 3.06
N ALA A 270 -6.78 24.59 2.24
CA ALA A 270 -6.75 24.75 0.80
C ALA A 270 -8.12 25.14 0.22
N VAL A 271 -9.21 24.56 0.75
CA VAL A 271 -10.58 24.94 0.40
C VAL A 271 -10.86 26.39 0.83
N GLN A 272 -10.43 26.81 2.02
CA GLN A 272 -10.53 28.20 2.45
C GLN A 272 -9.76 29.13 1.51
N SER A 273 -8.58 28.71 1.03
CA SER A 273 -7.78 29.49 0.07
C SER A 273 -8.45 29.62 -1.30
N LEU A 274 -9.43 28.78 -1.67
CA LEU A 274 -10.20 28.99 -2.90
C LEU A 274 -11.05 30.27 -2.86
N GLN A 275 -11.31 30.84 -1.67
CA GLN A 275 -11.97 32.15 -1.55
C GLN A 275 -11.14 33.29 -2.17
N PHE A 276 -9.82 33.08 -2.40
CA PHE A 276 -9.01 34.02 -3.18
C PHE A 276 -9.48 34.13 -4.65
N GLU A 277 -10.18 33.13 -5.20
CA GLU A 277 -10.80 33.25 -6.53
C GLU A 277 -11.79 34.40 -6.58
N ASP A 278 -12.73 34.47 -5.62
CA ASP A 278 -13.78 35.49 -5.63
C ASP A 278 -13.16 36.89 -5.59
N ILE A 279 -12.12 37.09 -4.77
CA ILE A 279 -11.38 38.34 -4.66
C ILE A 279 -10.68 38.68 -5.99
N VAL A 280 -9.95 37.73 -6.59
CA VAL A 280 -9.24 37.96 -7.85
C VAL A 280 -10.22 38.16 -9.01
N GLY A 281 -11.35 37.46 -9.01
CA GLY A 281 -12.44 37.62 -9.97
C GLY A 281 -13.09 39.00 -9.90
N GLN A 282 -13.30 39.54 -8.70
CA GLN A 282 -13.76 40.91 -8.48
C GLN A 282 -12.73 41.93 -8.96
N LEU A 283 -11.45 41.78 -8.60
CA LEU A 283 -10.37 42.67 -9.04
C LEU A 283 -10.24 42.71 -10.57
N LEU A 284 -10.29 41.55 -11.23
CA LEU A 284 -10.25 41.48 -12.70
C LEU A 284 -11.48 42.12 -13.33
N THR A 285 -12.66 41.94 -12.75
CA THR A 285 -13.89 42.59 -13.24
C THR A 285 -13.84 44.10 -13.06
N HIS A 286 -13.23 44.59 -11.97
CA HIS A 286 -12.99 46.01 -11.77
C HIS A 286 -11.98 46.57 -12.77
N ALA A 287 -10.86 45.87 -13.00
CA ALA A 287 -9.85 46.26 -13.98
C ALA A 287 -10.40 46.30 -15.42
N ASP A 288 -11.22 45.31 -15.78
CA ASP A 288 -11.93 45.25 -17.07
C ASP A 288 -12.84 46.47 -17.25
N ARG A 289 -13.64 46.82 -16.22
CA ARG A 289 -14.50 48.00 -16.23
C ARG A 289 -13.71 49.30 -16.36
N GLU A 290 -12.63 49.46 -15.60
CA GLU A 290 -11.81 50.68 -15.63
C GLU A 290 -11.12 50.87 -17.00
N LEU A 291 -10.65 49.78 -17.61
CA LEU A 291 -10.12 49.81 -18.97
C LEU A 291 -11.20 50.13 -20.00
N GLY A 292 -12.40 49.58 -19.88
CA GLY A 292 -13.53 49.92 -20.75
C GLY A 292 -13.91 51.40 -20.66
N GLU A 293 -13.87 51.99 -19.46
CA GLU A 293 -14.07 53.44 -19.27
C GLU A 293 -12.96 54.26 -19.92
N GLN A 294 -11.70 53.83 -19.82
CA GLN A 294 -10.57 54.49 -20.48
C GLN A 294 -10.66 54.41 -22.00
N GLU A 295 -10.98 53.23 -22.55
CA GLU A 295 -11.20 53.04 -24.00
C GLU A 295 -12.34 53.94 -24.50
N GLN A 296 -13.44 54.06 -23.75
CA GLN A 296 -14.55 54.94 -24.13
C GLN A 296 -14.13 56.42 -24.14
N VAL A 297 -13.31 56.86 -23.19
CA VAL A 297 -12.75 58.23 -23.15
C VAL A 297 -11.79 58.46 -24.31
N LEU A 298 -10.93 57.48 -24.62
CA LEU A 298 -10.01 57.55 -25.76
C LEU A 298 -10.76 57.59 -27.10
N ALA A 299 -11.85 56.82 -27.22
CA ALA A 299 -12.72 56.83 -28.39
C ALA A 299 -13.43 58.19 -28.58
N ASP A 300 -13.96 58.81 -27.51
CA ASP A 300 -14.56 60.15 -27.57
C ASP A 300 -13.50 61.21 -27.93
N LEU A 301 -12.30 61.10 -27.35
CA LEU A 301 -11.17 61.97 -27.67
C LEU A 301 -10.79 61.86 -29.17
N ARG A 302 -10.66 60.63 -29.68
CA ARG A 302 -10.34 60.36 -31.09
C ARG A 302 -11.41 60.91 -32.02
N GLY A 303 -12.70 60.68 -31.71
CA GLY A 303 -13.82 61.19 -32.51
C GLY A 303 -13.81 62.72 -32.63
N ARG A 304 -13.51 63.43 -31.53
CA ARG A 304 -13.43 64.90 -31.52
C ARG A 304 -12.20 65.44 -32.25
N LEU A 305 -11.04 64.80 -32.08
CA LEU A 305 -9.82 65.14 -32.81
C LEU A 305 -10.01 64.98 -34.33
N ARG A 306 -10.63 63.87 -34.75
CA ARG A 306 -10.95 63.60 -36.16
C ARG A 306 -11.92 64.63 -36.74
N ALA A 307 -13.00 64.95 -36.03
CA ALA A 307 -13.97 65.97 -36.47
C ALA A 307 -13.31 67.35 -36.67
N PHE A 308 -12.35 67.71 -35.81
CA PHE A 308 -11.55 68.92 -35.98
C PHE A 308 -10.62 68.82 -37.20
N ALA A 309 -9.86 67.72 -37.33
CA ALA A 309 -8.92 67.51 -38.43
C ALA A 309 -9.61 67.56 -39.81
N GLU A 310 -10.78 66.93 -39.93
CA GLU A 310 -11.61 66.97 -41.15
C GLU A 310 -12.08 68.40 -41.47
N THR A 311 -12.49 69.17 -40.46
CA THR A 311 -12.92 70.57 -40.65
C THR A 311 -11.75 71.49 -41.05
N ALA A 312 -10.56 71.24 -40.50
CA ALA A 312 -9.35 72.00 -40.79
C ALA A 312 -8.80 71.71 -42.20
N GLN A 313 -8.83 70.46 -42.65
CA GLN A 313 -8.37 70.07 -43.99
C GLN A 313 -9.33 70.51 -45.11
N ASN A 314 -10.63 70.52 -44.86
CA ASN A 314 -11.65 70.91 -45.84
C ASN A 314 -11.85 72.43 -45.99
N GLY A 315 -11.01 73.26 -45.34
CA GLY A 315 -11.08 74.72 -45.44
C GLY A 315 -12.25 75.37 -44.68
N GLY A 316 -12.81 74.68 -43.67
CA GLY A 316 -13.87 75.21 -42.81
C GLY A 316 -13.39 76.28 -41.82
N ASP A 317 -14.31 76.82 -40.99
CA ASP A 317 -13.97 77.77 -39.93
C ASP A 317 -13.18 77.07 -38.81
N THR A 318 -11.86 77.07 -38.97
CA THR A 318 -10.89 76.51 -38.04
C THR A 318 -10.97 77.14 -36.64
N ARG A 319 -11.40 78.40 -36.51
CA ARG A 319 -11.57 79.04 -35.19
C ARG A 319 -12.78 78.50 -34.45
N LEU A 320 -13.88 78.28 -35.17
CA LEU A 320 -15.08 77.67 -34.58
C LEU A 320 -14.81 76.20 -34.19
N ALA A 321 -14.16 75.44 -35.07
CA ALA A 321 -13.79 74.05 -34.80
C ALA A 321 -12.84 73.92 -33.59
N LEU A 322 -11.88 74.84 -33.45
CA LEU A 322 -10.95 74.84 -32.31
C LEU A 322 -11.66 75.13 -30.98
N ARG A 323 -12.66 76.03 -30.98
CA ARG A 323 -13.50 76.28 -29.80
C ARG A 323 -14.33 75.05 -29.43
N GLN A 324 -14.94 74.39 -30.41
CA GLN A 324 -15.72 73.17 -30.18
C GLN A 324 -14.86 72.03 -29.63
N LEU A 325 -13.64 71.87 -30.16
CA LEU A 325 -12.66 70.91 -29.62
C LEU A 325 -12.28 71.27 -28.18
N HIS A 326 -11.97 72.54 -27.91
CA HIS A 326 -11.64 73.00 -26.56
C HIS A 326 -12.75 72.74 -25.55
N ASP A 327 -13.99 73.10 -25.89
CA ASP A 327 -15.15 72.90 -25.02
C ASP A 327 -15.43 71.39 -24.80
N GLY A 328 -15.27 70.59 -25.86
CA GLY A 328 -15.37 69.13 -25.78
C GLY A 328 -14.32 68.49 -24.87
N LEU A 329 -13.06 68.90 -24.99
CA LEU A 329 -11.98 68.44 -24.12
C LEU A 329 -12.19 68.86 -22.66
N GLN A 330 -12.71 70.06 -22.41
CA GLN A 330 -13.09 70.46 -21.07
C GLN A 330 -14.23 69.62 -20.50
N ALA A 331 -15.21 69.25 -21.32
CA ALA A 331 -16.31 68.38 -20.91
C ALA A 331 -15.81 66.98 -20.51
N ILE A 332 -14.96 66.36 -21.34
CA ILE A 332 -14.30 65.07 -21.03
C ILE A 332 -13.51 65.19 -19.72
N ARG A 333 -12.70 66.24 -19.57
CA ARG A 333 -11.90 66.45 -18.35
C ARG A 333 -12.78 66.53 -17.10
N ARG A 334 -13.92 67.23 -17.17
CA ARG A 334 -14.86 67.36 -16.04
C ARG A 334 -15.56 66.03 -15.73
N SER A 335 -15.98 65.27 -16.75
CA SER A 335 -16.62 63.97 -16.53
C SER A 335 -15.66 62.95 -15.92
N THR A 336 -14.43 62.85 -16.43
CA THR A 336 -13.41 61.92 -15.90
C THR A 336 -13.01 62.27 -14.45
N LEU A 337 -12.86 63.56 -14.12
CA LEU A 337 -12.56 63.99 -12.74
C LEU A 337 -13.70 63.68 -11.77
N SER A 338 -14.96 63.84 -12.20
CA SER A 338 -16.14 63.50 -11.40
C SER A 338 -16.25 61.99 -11.16
N GLN A 339 -15.99 61.17 -12.19
CA GLN A 339 -15.98 59.71 -12.07
C GLN A 339 -14.88 59.22 -11.13
N LYS A 340 -13.66 59.75 -11.24
CA LYS A 340 -12.55 59.39 -10.35
C LYS A 340 -12.85 59.71 -8.88
N SER A 341 -13.49 60.85 -8.62
CA SER A 341 -13.91 61.21 -7.25
C SER A 341 -14.99 60.28 -6.70
N LYS A 342 -15.91 59.80 -7.53
CA LYS A 342 -16.94 58.82 -7.13
C LYS A 342 -16.36 57.45 -6.83
N ALA A 343 -15.41 56.98 -7.64
CA ALA A 343 -14.75 55.69 -7.46
C ALA A 343 -13.97 55.63 -6.14
N VAL A 344 -13.23 56.69 -5.78
CA VAL A 344 -12.48 56.78 -4.51
C VAL A 344 -13.40 56.80 -3.28
N LEU A 345 -14.58 57.42 -3.38
CA LEU A 345 -15.58 57.43 -2.31
C LEU A 345 -16.23 56.06 -2.09
N GLN A 346 -16.43 55.27 -3.16
CA GLN A 346 -16.92 53.89 -3.04
C GLN A 346 -15.86 52.94 -2.48
N GLN A 347 -14.60 53.08 -2.88
CA GLN A 347 -13.50 52.27 -2.37
C GLN A 347 -13.29 52.46 -0.85
N SER A 348 -13.44 53.69 -0.36
CA SER A 348 -13.41 54.03 1.07
C SER A 348 -14.62 53.49 1.87
N MET A 349 -15.73 53.12 1.20
CA MET A 349 -16.89 52.51 1.86
C MET A 349 -16.81 50.98 1.87
N ASP A 350 -16.27 50.35 0.83
CA ASP A 350 -16.07 48.87 0.77
C ASP A 350 -14.90 48.39 1.64
N GLU A 351 -13.87 49.21 1.86
CA GLU A 351 -12.78 48.88 2.80
C GLU A 351 -13.21 48.92 4.28
N GLY A 352 -14.43 49.37 4.57
CA GLY A 352 -14.96 49.51 5.93
C GLY A 352 -15.48 48.22 6.59
N ASP A 353 -15.61 47.11 5.87
CA ASP A 353 -16.31 45.91 6.37
C ASP A 353 -15.57 44.57 6.11
N VAL A 354 -14.27 44.58 5.85
CA VAL A 354 -13.46 43.34 5.84
C VAL A 354 -13.01 43.02 7.27
N GLU A 355 -13.96 42.63 8.12
CA GLU A 355 -13.64 41.85 9.32
C GLU A 355 -13.15 40.47 8.87
N LEU A 356 -11.84 40.24 8.99
CA LEU A 356 -11.27 38.89 8.99
C LEU A 356 -11.84 38.13 10.21
N PHE A 357 -12.78 37.22 9.98
CA PHE A 357 -13.11 36.13 10.89
C PHE A 357 -12.92 34.78 10.20
#